data_AF-A0A940EUQ1-F1
#
_entry.id   AF-A0A940EUQ1-F1
#
_cell.length_a   1.000
_cell.length_b   1.000
_cell.length_c   1.000
_cell.angle_alpha   90.00
_cell.angle_beta   90.00
_cell.angle_gamma   90.00
#
_symmetry.space_group_name_H-M   'P 1'
#
loop_
_entity.id
_entity.type
_entity.pdbx_description
1 polymer ?
#
loop_
_entity_poly.entity_id
_entity_poly.type
_entity_poly.pdbx_seq_one_letter_code
_entity_poly.pdbx_strand_id
1 'polypeptide(L)' 'MANQPKTPKHGVRIPDDLWQAALRAAHDQGETVTDVIIRALKRYVREHPQVK' A
#
# COMPACT_ATOMS: atom_id res chain seq x y z
N MET A 1 24.82 11.69 -6.37
CA MET A 1 23.38 11.97 -6.30
C MET A 1 22.71 10.74 -5.69
N ALA A 2 21.90 10.91 -4.64
CA ALA A 2 21.47 9.81 -3.77
C ALA A 2 20.55 8.80 -4.48
N ASN A 3 20.79 7.52 -4.21
CA ASN A 3 20.06 6.37 -4.76
C ASN A 3 18.55 6.51 -4.47
N GLN A 4 17.75 6.81 -5.49
CA GLN A 4 16.29 6.71 -5.36
C GLN A 4 15.92 5.25 -5.06
N PRO A 5 14.95 5.00 -4.17
CA PRO A 5 14.46 3.65 -3.93
C PRO A 5 13.96 3.04 -5.25
N LYS A 6 14.44 1.83 -5.57
CA LYS A 6 14.27 1.15 -6.86
C LYS A 6 12.84 0.69 -7.16
N THR A 7 11.90 0.86 -6.23
CA THR A 7 10.53 0.36 -6.36
C THR A 7 9.75 1.23 -7.37
N PRO A 8 9.20 0.64 -8.44
CA PRO A 8 8.36 1.37 -9.38
C PRO A 8 7.15 2.01 -8.69
N LYS A 9 6.77 3.21 -9.15
CA LYS A 9 5.55 3.87 -8.69
C LYS A 9 4.35 3.28 -9.43
N HIS A 10 3.34 2.85 -8.67
CA HIS A 10 2.05 2.42 -9.21
C HIS A 10 0.97 3.42 -8.82
N GLY A 11 0.25 3.97 -9.81
CA GLY A 11 -0.89 4.86 -9.58
C GLY A 11 -2.19 4.08 -9.53
N VAL A 12 -2.98 4.26 -8.47
CA VAL A 12 -4.31 3.66 -8.30
C VAL A 12 -5.32 4.73 -7.91
N ARG A 13 -6.58 4.53 -8.26
CA ARG A 13 -7.67 5.42 -7.84
C ARG A 13 -8.22 4.93 -6.51
N ILE A 14 -8.25 5.81 -5.53
CA ILE A 14 -8.78 5.56 -4.18
C ILE A 14 -9.66 6.76 -3.82
N PRO A 15 -10.87 6.56 -3.29
CA PRO A 15 -11.68 7.64 -2.73
C PRO A 15 -10.89 8.44 -1.69
N ASP A 16 -11.01 9.78 -1.71
CA ASP A 16 -10.20 10.65 -0.85
C ASP A 16 -10.51 10.43 0.64
N ASP A 17 -11.78 10.24 0.99
CA ASP A 17 -12.22 9.93 2.35
C ASP A 17 -11.54 8.66 2.91
N LEU A 18 -11.47 7.61 2.08
CA LEU A 18 -10.78 6.37 2.44
C LEU A 18 -9.27 6.58 2.57
N TRP A 19 -8.67 7.35 1.66
CA TRP A 19 -7.24 7.67 1.71
C TRP A 19 -6.87 8.45 2.98
N GLN A 20 -7.64 9.48 3.33
CA GLN A 20 -7.43 10.27 4.54
C GLN A 20 -7.62 9.43 5.81
N ALA A 21 -8.62 8.55 5.83
CA ALA A 21 -8.84 7.63 6.95
C ALA A 21 -7.65 6.66 7.12
N ALA A 22 -7.16 6.09 6.01
CA ALA A 22 -6.00 5.21 6.01
C ALA A 22 -4.71 5.92 6.46
N LEU A 23 -4.49 7.17 6.02
CA LEU A 23 -3.35 7.98 6.45
C LEU A 23 -3.33 8.18 7.97
N ARG A 24 -4.47 8.56 8.56
CA ARG A 24 -4.59 8.76 10.01
C ARG A 24 -4.33 7.46 10.77
N ALA A 25 -5.00 6.38 10.38
CA ALA A 25 -4.85 5.09 11.05
C ALA A 25 -3.43 4.52 10.95
N ALA A 26 -2.75 4.69 9.81
CA ALA A 26 -1.37 4.27 9.64
C ALA A 26 -0.42 5.10 10.51
N HIS A 27 -0.60 6.42 10.54
CA HIS A 27 0.18 7.32 11.40
C HIS A 27 0.04 6.96 12.88
N ASP A 28 -1.18 6.70 13.36
CA ASP A 28 -1.44 6.32 14.76
C ASP A 28 -0.77 5.00 15.14
N GLN A 29 -0.53 4.12 14.16
CA GLN A 29 0.18 2.85 14.32
C GLN A 29 1.69 2.95 14.05
N GLY A 30 2.20 4.13 13.69
CA GLY A 30 3.61 4.34 13.33
C GLY A 30 4.04 3.66 12.03
N GLU A 31 3.10 3.34 11.13
CA GLU A 31 3.36 2.75 9.81
C GLU A 31 3.01 3.72 8.67
N THR A 32 3.45 3.43 7.44
CA THR A 32 3.06 4.22 6.27
C THR A 32 1.88 3.57 5.54
N VAL A 33 1.07 4.38 4.84
CA VAL A 33 0.00 3.84 3.97
C VAL A 33 0.57 2.93 2.87
N THR A 34 1.81 3.16 2.43
CA THR A 34 2.51 2.25 1.52
C THR A 34 2.70 0.87 2.12
N ASP A 35 3.11 0.77 3.39
CA ASP A 35 3.27 -0.52 4.09
C ASP A 35 1.92 -1.25 4.21
N VAL A 36 0.86 -0.50 4.53
CA VAL A 36 -0.52 -1.02 4.60
C VAL A 36 -0.94 -1.60 3.24
N ILE A 37 -0.73 -0.86 2.15
CA ILE A 37 -1.08 -1.29 0.79
C ILE A 37 -0.28 -2.55 0.42
N ILE A 38 1.03 -2.58 0.69
CA ILE A 38 1.86 -3.76 0.41
C ILE A 38 1.35 -4.98 1.19
N ARG A 39 0.99 -4.82 2.47
CA ARG A 39 0.43 -5.89 3.32
C ARG A 39 -0.90 -6.39 2.76
N ALA A 40 -1.79 -5.48 2.35
CA ALA A 40 -3.07 -5.81 1.75
C ALA A 40 -2.92 -6.56 0.42
N LEU A 41 -2.02 -6.11 -0.46
CA LEU A 41 -1.74 -6.76 -1.75
C LEU A 41 -1.14 -8.17 -1.56
N LYS A 42 -0.18 -8.33 -0.64
CA LYS A 42 0.38 -9.66 -0.29
C LYS A 42 -0.70 -10.62 0.20
N ARG A 43 -1.61 -10.13 1.05
CA ARG A 43 -2.74 -10.91 1.55
C ARG A 43 -3.68 -11.31 0.41
N TYR A 44 -4.03 -10.35 -0.45
CA TYR A 44 -4.92 -10.58 -1.59
C TYR A 44 -4.39 -11.67 -2.52
N VAL A 45 -3.09 -11.62 -2.87
CA VAL A 45 -2.44 -12.63 -3.72
C VAL A 45 -2.40 -14.01 -3.06
N ARG A 46 -2.21 -14.09 -1.74
CA ARG A 46 -2.24 -15.37 -1.01
C ARG A 46 -3.64 -15.98 -0.98
N GLU A 47 -4.67 -15.16 -0.85
CA GLU A 47 -6.07 -15.59 -0.84
C GLU A 47 -6.59 -15.93 -2.24
N HIS A 48 -6.01 -15.35 -3.30
CA HIS A 48 -6.37 -15.56 -4.69
C HIS A 48 -5.16 -16.08 -5.49
N PRO A 49 -4.71 -17.32 -5.24
CA PRO A 49 -3.60 -17.89 -5.98
C PRO A 49 -3.93 -17.90 -7.46
N GLN A 50 -3.01 -17.38 -8.28
CA GLN A 50 -3.16 -17.43 -9.72
C GLN A 50 -3.07 -18.90 -10.14
N VAL A 51 -4.18 -19.46 -10.61
CA VAL A 51 -4.18 -20.74 -11.32
C VAL A 51 -3.42 -20.48 -12.61
N LYS A 52 -2.23 -21.06 -12.73
CA LYS A 52 -1.50 -21.11 -14.00
C LYS A 52 -2.13 -22.14 -14.93
#